data_AF-A0A2N6G2W6-F1
#
_entry.id   AF-A0A2N6G2W6-F1
#
_cell.length_a   1.000
_cell.length_b   1.000
_cell.length_c   1.000
_cell.angle_alpha   90.00
_cell.angle_beta   90.00
_cell.angle_gamma   90.00
#
_symmetry.space_group_name_H-M   'P 1'
#
loop_
_entity.id
_entity.type
_entity.pdbx_description
1 polymer ?
#
loop_
_entity_poly.entity_id
_entity_poly.type
_entity_poly.pdbx_seq_one_letter_code
_entity_poly.pdbx_strand_id
1 'polypeptide(L)'
;MILGLDYTILSLIIVSFLLPFYIYRKRVFKFYYNKNNGAYFLKDLQIYLKNNHPKINFDFSKIDKINKSNPANLSTLLVLENVAEQFINFEYIKRTQKAVSKDILWGSYEKESNPKNSTANNLLRRKEIVLRRDSYKCNRCGKPIKLDTSMLLLIKDIEDGGTYHFENLTVLCIDCNKVIHSQNPERLIKDLNIFYTLKKKYLK
;
A
#
# COMPACT_ATOMS: atom_id res chain seq x y z
N MET A 1 -9.89 -56.14 15.69
CA MET A 1 -10.24 -55.08 16.66
C MET A 1 -9.02 -54.29 17.18
N ILE A 2 -7.82 -54.47 16.62
CA ILE A 2 -6.57 -53.84 17.09
C ILE A 2 -6.30 -52.51 16.36
N LEU A 3 -6.60 -52.43 15.05
CA LEU A 3 -6.42 -51.20 14.25
C LEU A 3 -7.18 -49.97 14.78
N GLY A 4 -8.36 -50.17 15.38
CA GLY A 4 -9.17 -49.06 15.92
C GLY A 4 -8.59 -48.49 17.21
N LEU A 5 -8.04 -49.35 18.07
CA LEU A 5 -7.40 -48.94 19.32
C LEU A 5 -6.10 -48.17 19.03
N ASP A 6 -5.28 -48.68 18.11
CA ASP A 6 -4.03 -48.01 17.72
C ASP A 6 -4.30 -46.60 17.15
N TYR A 7 -5.33 -46.44 16.32
CA TYR A 7 -5.74 -45.14 15.78
C TYR A 7 -6.19 -44.18 16.88
N THR A 8 -7.00 -44.65 17.83
CA THR A 8 -7.45 -43.81 18.95
C THR A 8 -6.29 -43.34 19.82
N ILE A 9 -5.34 -44.24 20.12
CA ILE A 9 -4.14 -43.93 20.91
C ILE A 9 -3.27 -42.90 20.19
N LEU A 10 -3.02 -43.09 18.88
CA LEU A 10 -2.25 -42.13 18.06
C LEU A 10 -2.90 -40.75 18.01
N SER A 11 -4.24 -40.68 17.86
CA SER A 11 -4.93 -39.39 17.87
C SER A 11 -4.82 -38.68 19.22
N LEU A 12 -4.86 -39.43 20.33
CA LEU A 12 -4.77 -38.86 21.67
C LEU A 12 -3.38 -38.30 21.93
N ILE A 13 -2.35 -38.99 21.44
CA ILE A 13 -0.96 -38.53 21.52
C ILE A 13 -0.79 -37.24 20.72
N ILE A 14 -1.30 -37.16 19.48
CA ILE A 14 -1.21 -35.95 18.65
C ILE A 14 -1.93 -34.77 19.33
N VAL A 15 -3.14 -34.97 19.85
CA VAL A 15 -3.89 -33.91 20.56
C VAL A 15 -3.16 -33.49 21.83
N SER A 16 -2.57 -34.44 22.57
CA SER A 16 -1.76 -34.18 23.76
C SER A 16 -0.51 -33.36 23.46
N PHE A 17 0.11 -33.51 22.29
CA PHE A 17 1.24 -32.66 21.85
C PHE A 17 0.80 -31.27 21.37
N LEU A 18 -0.38 -31.15 20.77
CA LEU A 18 -0.91 -29.87 20.28
C LEU A 18 -1.37 -28.93 21.40
N LEU A 19 -1.87 -29.48 22.52
CA LEU A 19 -2.34 -28.70 23.67
C LEU A 19 -1.24 -27.83 24.33
N PRO A 20 -0.05 -28.37 24.69
CA PRO A 20 1.09 -27.60 25.15
C PRO A 20 1.54 -26.56 24.14
N PHE A 21 1.54 -26.89 22.84
CA PHE A 21 1.91 -25.96 21.76
C PHE A 21 0.93 -24.78 21.67
N TYR A 22 -0.36 -25.06 21.80
CA TYR A 22 -1.40 -24.04 21.84
C TYR A 22 -1.27 -23.14 23.08
N ILE A 23 -1.04 -23.73 24.26
CA ILE A 23 -0.84 -22.98 25.51
C ILE A 23 0.44 -22.14 25.45
N TYR A 24 1.52 -22.69 24.92
CA TYR A 24 2.78 -21.98 24.67
C TYR A 24 2.58 -20.79 23.75
N ARG A 25 1.92 -20.98 22.60
CA ARG A 25 1.58 -19.90 21.67
C ARG A 25 0.67 -18.85 22.32
N LYS A 26 -0.26 -19.24 23.19
CA LYS A 26 -1.19 -18.28 23.81
C LYS A 26 -0.54 -17.47 24.94
N ARG A 27 0.32 -18.10 25.76
CA ARG A 27 0.94 -17.47 26.93
C ARG A 27 2.30 -16.85 26.62
N VAL A 28 3.23 -17.61 26.03
CA VAL A 28 4.62 -17.17 25.81
C VAL A 28 4.70 -16.16 24.67
N PHE A 29 3.97 -16.38 23.58
CA PHE A 29 3.93 -15.44 22.46
C PHE A 29 3.33 -14.10 22.88
N LYS A 30 2.32 -14.09 23.77
CA LYS A 30 1.77 -12.85 24.34
C LYS A 30 2.77 -12.12 25.25
N PHE A 31 3.62 -12.87 25.97
CA PHE A 31 4.65 -12.32 26.86
C PHE A 31 5.84 -11.72 26.08
N TYR A 32 6.30 -12.40 25.03
CA TYR A 32 7.31 -11.85 24.10
C TYR A 32 6.77 -10.65 23.32
N TYR A 33 5.48 -10.66 22.99
CA TYR A 33 4.75 -9.52 22.42
C TYR A 33 4.31 -8.52 23.49
N ASN A 34 5.23 -8.10 24.36
CA ASN A 34 5.00 -6.87 25.11
C ASN A 34 4.92 -5.71 24.10
N LYS A 35 3.70 -5.18 23.90
CA LYS A 35 3.33 -4.10 22.94
C LYS A 35 4.19 -2.82 23.11
N ASN A 36 4.96 -2.73 24.20
CA ASN A 36 5.81 -1.59 24.55
C ASN A 36 7.28 -1.72 24.10
N ASN A 37 7.67 -2.79 23.39
CA ASN A 37 9.05 -2.90 22.91
C ASN A 37 9.23 -2.12 21.60
N GLY A 38 9.94 -0.99 21.65
CA GLY A 38 10.20 -0.14 20.49
C GLY A 38 10.83 -0.88 19.30
N ALA A 39 11.67 -1.88 19.55
CA ALA A 39 12.26 -2.70 18.49
C ALA A 39 11.20 -3.53 17.73
N TYR A 40 10.18 -4.02 18.44
CA TYR A 40 9.07 -4.75 17.83
C TYR A 40 8.23 -3.82 16.95
N PHE A 41 7.91 -2.62 17.45
CA PHE A 41 7.21 -1.59 16.68
C PHE A 41 7.91 -1.29 15.35
N LEU A 42 9.23 -1.08 15.37
CA LEU A 42 9.99 -0.76 14.16
C LEU A 42 9.99 -1.91 13.15
N LYS A 43 10.18 -3.14 13.62
CA LYS A 43 10.15 -4.31 12.75
C LYS A 43 8.76 -4.48 12.10
N ASP A 44 7.68 -4.34 12.86
CA ASP A 44 6.31 -4.43 12.33
C ASP A 44 6.01 -3.28 11.35
N LEU A 45 6.48 -2.06 11.64
CA LEU A 45 6.36 -0.90 10.75
C LEU A 45 7.09 -1.13 9.42
N GLN A 46 8.32 -1.61 9.45
CA GLN A 46 9.11 -1.94 8.25
C GLN A 46 8.42 -3.00 7.39
N ILE A 47 7.95 -4.09 8.00
CA ILE A 47 7.23 -5.15 7.30
C ILE A 47 5.94 -4.59 6.67
N TYR A 48 5.19 -3.80 7.43
CA TYR A 48 3.96 -3.18 6.95
C TYR A 48 4.21 -2.29 5.73
N LEU A 49 5.23 -1.44 5.77
CA LEU A 49 5.58 -0.52 4.68
C LEU A 49 6.11 -1.27 3.46
N LYS A 50 6.93 -2.30 3.65
CA LYS A 50 7.41 -3.15 2.55
C LYS A 50 6.25 -3.84 1.81
N ASN A 51 5.24 -4.30 2.54
CA ASN A 51 4.09 -4.99 1.95
C ASN A 51 3.09 -4.03 1.28
N ASN A 52 2.89 -2.83 1.83
CA ASN A 52 1.86 -1.90 1.36
C ASN A 52 2.38 -0.77 0.49
N HIS A 53 3.67 -0.43 0.54
CA HIS A 53 4.30 0.64 -0.22
C HIS A 53 5.68 0.21 -0.76
N PRO A 54 5.76 -0.91 -1.51
CA PRO A 54 7.03 -1.56 -1.87
C PRO A 54 7.94 -0.72 -2.77
N LYS A 55 7.43 0.33 -3.43
CA LYS A 55 8.25 1.18 -4.32
C LYS A 55 9.00 2.28 -3.57
N ILE A 56 8.70 2.50 -2.29
CA ILE A 56 9.32 3.54 -1.47
C ILE A 56 10.30 2.88 -0.51
N ASN A 57 11.56 3.31 -0.58
CA ASN A 57 12.60 2.89 0.35
C ASN A 57 12.60 3.85 1.55
N PHE A 58 11.89 3.48 2.61
CA PHE A 58 11.86 4.27 3.84
C PHE A 58 13.17 4.13 4.61
N ASP A 59 13.80 5.27 4.92
CA ASP A 59 14.94 5.40 5.81
C ASP A 59 14.50 5.44 7.27
N PHE A 60 15.18 4.65 8.09
CA PHE A 60 14.91 4.49 9.52
C PHE A 60 16.13 4.85 10.39
N SER A 61 17.21 5.38 9.78
CA SER A 61 18.49 5.70 10.43
C SER A 61 18.36 6.65 11.63
N LYS A 62 17.39 7.58 11.59
CA LYS A 62 17.20 8.61 12.62
C LYS A 62 16.43 8.15 13.86
N ILE A 63 15.89 6.93 13.86
CA ILE A 63 14.96 6.48 14.90
C ILE A 63 15.61 6.31 16.25
N ASP A 64 16.84 5.82 16.32
CA ASP A 64 17.53 5.63 17.59
C ASP A 64 17.72 6.96 18.32
N LYS A 65 17.92 8.05 17.56
CA LYS A 65 17.97 9.40 18.11
C LYS A 65 16.60 9.83 18.64
N ILE A 66 15.52 9.59 17.88
CA ILE A 66 14.15 9.94 18.27
C ILE A 66 13.73 9.20 19.55
N ASN A 67 14.04 7.90 19.64
CA ASN A 67 13.68 7.06 20.78
C ASN A 67 14.43 7.44 22.06
N LYS A 68 15.68 7.89 21.96
CA LYS A 68 16.48 8.32 23.11
C LYS A 68 16.03 9.66 23.70
N SER A 69 15.53 10.58 22.87
CA SER A 69 15.21 11.95 23.29
C SER A 69 13.76 12.17 23.72
N ASN A 70 12.88 11.19 23.53
CA ASN A 70 11.43 11.37 23.71
C ASN A 70 10.77 10.21 24.48
N PRO A 71 9.64 10.46 25.16
CA PRO A 71 8.83 9.40 25.74
C PRO A 71 8.20 8.53 24.65
N ALA A 72 7.96 7.24 24.94
CA ALA A 72 7.59 6.21 23.96
C ALA A 72 6.45 6.60 22.99
N ASN A 73 5.38 7.23 23.48
CA ASN A 73 4.26 7.66 22.65
C ASN A 73 4.63 8.79 21.67
N LEU A 74 5.41 9.76 22.15
CA LEU A 74 5.90 10.87 21.33
C LEU A 74 6.90 10.37 20.29
N SER A 75 7.82 9.48 20.69
CA SER A 75 8.77 8.85 19.77
C SER A 75 8.05 8.12 18.65
N THR A 76 7.03 7.33 18.99
CA THR A 76 6.21 6.62 18.01
C THR A 76 5.55 7.59 17.03
N LEU A 77 4.92 8.67 17.52
CA LEU A 77 4.30 9.67 16.67
C LEU A 77 5.30 10.32 15.71
N LEU A 78 6.47 10.74 16.21
CA LEU A 78 7.52 11.36 15.40
C LEU A 78 8.05 10.41 14.31
N VAL A 79 8.17 9.12 14.61
CA VAL A 79 8.54 8.11 13.61
C VAL A 79 7.47 8.00 12.52
N LEU A 80 6.18 8.02 12.89
CA LEU A 80 5.08 7.97 11.92
C LEU A 80 5.00 9.23 11.05
N GLU A 81 5.25 10.40 11.63
CA GLU A 81 5.33 11.66 10.90
C GLU A 81 6.49 11.63 9.91
N ASN A 82 7.66 11.16 10.34
CA ASN A 82 8.81 11.02 9.44
C ASN A 82 8.55 10.05 8.28
N VAL A 83 7.83 8.95 8.51
CA VAL A 83 7.39 8.05 7.42
C VAL A 83 6.46 8.77 6.44
N ALA A 84 5.54 9.60 6.95
CA ALA A 84 4.63 10.36 6.09
C ALA A 84 5.38 11.44 5.28
N GLU A 85 6.38 12.11 5.87
CA GLU A 85 7.27 13.04 5.18
C GLU A 85 8.03 12.33 4.04
N GLN A 86 8.64 11.18 4.31
CA GLN A 86 9.31 10.40 3.28
C GLN A 86 8.35 9.95 2.18
N PHE A 87 7.12 9.58 2.54
CA PHE A 87 6.09 9.27 1.56
C PHE A 87 5.71 10.48 0.69
N ILE A 88 5.70 11.69 1.26
CA ILE A 88 5.45 12.94 0.53
C ILE A 88 6.63 13.25 -0.41
N ASN A 89 7.85 13.19 0.11
CA ASN A 89 9.08 13.58 -0.59
C ASN A 89 9.51 12.58 -1.66
N PHE A 90 8.91 11.39 -1.72
CA PHE A 90 9.16 10.42 -2.77
C PHE A 90 8.71 10.95 -4.15
N GLU A 91 9.66 11.33 -4.99
CA GLU A 91 9.40 11.91 -6.31
C GLU A 91 8.60 10.95 -7.22
N TYR A 92 7.65 11.52 -7.98
CA TYR A 92 6.90 10.77 -8.97
C TYR A 92 7.23 11.23 -10.38
N ILE A 93 8.01 10.43 -11.09
CA ILE A 93 8.40 10.69 -12.47
C ILE A 93 7.30 10.14 -13.39
N LYS A 94 6.56 11.04 -14.05
CA LYS A 94 5.58 10.65 -15.08
C LYS A 94 6.34 10.06 -16.28
N ARG A 95 6.02 8.81 -16.64
CA ARG A 95 6.61 8.10 -17.80
C ARG A 95 5.53 7.50 -18.65
N THR A 96 5.78 7.39 -19.96
CA THR A 96 4.91 6.65 -20.87
C THR A 96 4.71 5.22 -20.38
N GLN A 97 3.48 4.75 -20.37
CA GLN A 97 3.09 3.45 -19.87
C GLN A 97 3.10 2.41 -20.98
N LYS A 98 3.02 1.13 -20.59
CA LYS A 98 2.94 0.03 -21.54
C LYS A 98 1.62 0.09 -22.33
N ALA A 99 1.71 -0.25 -23.60
CA ALA A 99 0.56 -0.51 -24.45
C ALA A 99 -0.27 -1.66 -23.89
N VAL A 100 -1.54 -1.71 -24.28
CA VAL A 100 -2.42 -2.85 -24.03
C VAL A 100 -2.64 -3.62 -25.32
N SER A 101 -3.09 -4.86 -25.19
CA SER A 101 -3.34 -5.70 -26.35
C SER A 101 -4.50 -5.18 -27.19
N LYS A 102 -4.45 -5.38 -28.51
CA LYS A 102 -5.42 -4.81 -29.46
C LYS A 102 -6.82 -5.44 -29.34
N ASP A 103 -6.90 -6.68 -28.86
CA ASP A 103 -8.14 -7.43 -28.64
C ASP A 103 -9.07 -6.82 -27.59
N ILE A 104 -8.52 -6.10 -26.60
CA ILE A 104 -9.34 -5.44 -25.57
C ILE A 104 -9.81 -4.03 -25.98
N LEU A 105 -9.29 -3.51 -27.09
CA LEU A 105 -9.68 -2.20 -27.63
C LEU A 105 -11.04 -2.32 -28.32
N TRP A 106 -11.86 -1.29 -28.22
CA TRP A 106 -13.14 -1.22 -28.90
C TRP A 106 -13.02 -0.47 -30.22
N GLY A 107 -13.97 -0.70 -31.16
CA GLY A 107 -13.86 -0.20 -32.53
C GLY A 107 -13.67 1.32 -32.67
N SER A 108 -14.26 2.12 -31.77
CA SER A 108 -14.12 3.58 -31.76
C SER A 108 -12.96 4.10 -30.90
N TYR A 109 -12.10 3.22 -30.37
CA TYR A 109 -11.03 3.57 -29.43
C TYR A 109 -10.11 4.69 -29.92
N GLU A 110 -9.60 4.59 -31.16
CA GLU A 110 -8.68 5.58 -31.72
C GLU A 110 -9.32 6.97 -31.82
N LYS A 111 -10.56 7.03 -32.32
CA LYS A 111 -11.30 8.27 -32.44
C LYS A 111 -11.60 8.89 -31.07
N GLU A 112 -12.03 8.08 -30.10
CA GLU A 112 -12.39 8.52 -28.75
C GLU A 112 -11.19 8.83 -27.85
N SER A 113 -9.99 8.42 -28.24
CA SER A 113 -8.78 8.72 -27.48
C SER A 113 -8.21 10.11 -27.79
N ASN A 114 -8.66 10.72 -28.88
CA ASN A 114 -8.27 12.06 -29.28
C ASN A 114 -9.18 13.12 -28.61
N PRO A 115 -8.61 14.09 -27.88
CA PRO A 115 -9.37 15.10 -27.12
C PRO A 115 -9.83 16.24 -28.04
N LYS A 116 -10.71 15.95 -29.01
CA LYS A 116 -11.17 16.92 -30.02
C LYS A 116 -12.40 17.75 -29.60
N ASN A 117 -12.75 17.87 -28.32
CA ASN A 117 -13.70 18.85 -27.70
C ASN A 117 -14.52 18.31 -26.51
N SER A 118 -14.27 17.11 -25.98
CA SER A 118 -14.94 16.63 -24.76
C SER A 118 -14.09 15.64 -23.96
N THR A 119 -14.45 15.45 -22.69
CA THR A 119 -13.97 14.34 -21.87
C THR A 119 -14.30 13.01 -22.56
N ALA A 120 -13.41 12.03 -22.46
CA ALA A 120 -13.67 10.72 -23.03
C ALA A 120 -14.90 10.09 -22.38
N ASN A 121 -15.89 9.65 -23.18
CA ASN A 121 -17.13 9.03 -22.70
C ASN A 121 -16.94 7.70 -21.93
N ASN A 122 -15.70 7.20 -21.84
CA ASN A 122 -15.36 5.84 -21.36
C ASN A 122 -14.27 5.81 -20.27
N LEU A 123 -14.16 6.86 -19.43
CA LEU A 123 -13.11 6.95 -18.40
C LEU A 123 -13.12 5.77 -17.42
N LEU A 124 -14.30 5.28 -17.02
CA LEU A 124 -14.40 4.14 -16.09
C LEU A 124 -13.84 2.85 -16.71
N ARG A 125 -14.23 2.55 -17.95
CA ARG A 125 -13.70 1.40 -18.71
C ARG A 125 -12.19 1.50 -18.90
N ARG A 126 -11.68 2.69 -19.23
CA ARG A 126 -10.23 2.94 -19.36
C ARG A 126 -9.52 2.70 -18.03
N LYS A 127 -10.06 3.22 -16.92
CA LYS A 127 -9.50 3.03 -15.58
C LYS A 127 -9.43 1.56 -15.18
N GLU A 128 -10.46 0.77 -15.48
CA GLU A 128 -10.46 -0.67 -15.24
C GLU A 128 -9.37 -1.41 -16.04
N ILE A 129 -9.22 -1.09 -17.33
CA ILE A 129 -8.18 -1.67 -18.18
C ILE A 129 -6.78 -1.30 -17.66
N VAL A 130 -6.56 -0.03 -17.32
CA VAL A 130 -5.29 0.45 -16.75
C VAL A 130 -4.97 -0.25 -15.42
N LEU A 131 -5.95 -0.43 -14.54
CA LEU A 131 -5.77 -1.18 -13.30
C LEU A 131 -5.33 -2.62 -13.54
N ARG A 132 -5.98 -3.32 -14.49
CA ARG A 132 -5.60 -4.68 -14.86
C ARG A 132 -4.18 -4.74 -15.41
N ARG A 133 -3.82 -3.82 -16.31
CA ARG A 133 -2.46 -3.69 -16.86
C ARG A 133 -1.43 -3.52 -15.74
N ASP A 134 -1.73 -2.67 -14.77
CA ASP A 134 -0.82 -2.32 -13.67
C ASP A 134 -0.95 -3.26 -12.47
N SER A 135 -1.59 -4.43 -12.65
CA SER A 135 -1.75 -5.48 -11.63
C SER A 135 -2.37 -4.97 -10.33
N TYR A 136 -3.34 -4.04 -10.44
CA TYR A 136 -4.05 -3.43 -9.32
C TYR A 136 -3.12 -2.75 -8.31
N LYS A 137 -2.02 -2.15 -8.76
CA LYS A 137 -1.06 -1.44 -7.91
C LYS A 137 -0.93 0.03 -8.31
N CYS A 138 -0.80 0.89 -7.31
CA CYS A 138 -0.50 2.30 -7.51
C CYS A 138 0.84 2.46 -8.24
N ASN A 139 0.85 3.27 -9.30
CA ASN A 139 2.05 3.47 -10.10
C ASN A 139 3.19 4.12 -9.31
N ARG A 140 2.89 5.08 -8.42
CA ARG A 140 3.87 5.75 -7.56
C ARG A 140 4.39 4.85 -6.42
N CYS A 141 3.53 4.47 -5.48
CA CYS A 141 3.98 3.81 -4.24
C CYS A 141 3.90 2.27 -4.26
N GLY A 142 3.25 1.67 -5.26
CA GLY A 142 3.08 0.22 -5.35
C GLY A 142 1.98 -0.37 -4.46
N LYS A 143 1.23 0.46 -3.73
CA LYS A 143 0.12 0.03 -2.89
C LYS A 143 -0.97 -0.67 -3.70
N PRO A 144 -1.49 -1.82 -3.25
CA PRO A 144 -2.67 -2.44 -3.85
C PRO A 144 -3.88 -1.48 -3.82
N ILE A 145 -4.55 -1.33 -4.96
CA ILE A 145 -5.67 -0.41 -5.14
C ILE A 145 -6.82 -1.10 -5.86
N LYS A 146 -8.05 -0.68 -5.55
CA LYS A 146 -9.27 -1.14 -6.19
C LYS A 146 -9.79 -0.04 -7.14
N LEU A 147 -10.80 -0.37 -7.94
CA LEU A 147 -11.39 0.56 -8.91
C LEU A 147 -12.00 1.80 -8.25
N ASP A 148 -12.62 1.66 -7.09
CA ASP A 148 -13.24 2.72 -6.28
C ASP A 148 -12.20 3.64 -5.60
N THR A 149 -11.06 3.09 -5.20
CA THR A 149 -10.02 3.76 -4.40
C THR A 149 -8.80 4.23 -5.22
N SER A 150 -8.88 4.11 -6.54
CA SER A 150 -7.84 4.55 -7.47
C SER A 150 -8.22 5.85 -8.16
N MET A 151 -7.23 6.57 -8.64
CA MET A 151 -7.38 7.80 -9.42
C MET A 151 -6.70 7.59 -10.77
N LEU A 152 -7.41 7.89 -11.85
CA LEU A 152 -6.84 7.87 -13.20
C LEU A 152 -6.05 9.16 -13.40
N LEU A 153 -4.83 9.05 -13.90
CA LEU A 153 -3.93 10.17 -14.15
C LEU A 153 -3.44 10.15 -15.60
N LEU A 154 -3.36 11.33 -16.20
CA LEU A 154 -2.69 11.56 -17.47
C LEU A 154 -1.18 11.80 -17.23
N ILE A 155 -0.34 11.09 -17.99
CA ILE A 155 1.12 11.25 -17.95
C ILE A 155 1.50 12.60 -18.57
N LYS A 156 0.95 12.89 -19.74
CA LYS A 156 1.02 14.18 -20.42
C LYS A 156 -0.37 14.80 -20.41
N ASP A 157 -0.45 16.05 -19.98
CA ASP A 157 -1.72 16.78 -19.90
C ASP A 157 -2.25 17.09 -21.30
N ILE A 158 -3.58 17.25 -21.43
CA ILE A 158 -4.24 17.45 -22.74
C ILE A 158 -3.78 18.75 -23.38
N GLU A 159 -3.57 19.79 -22.57
CA GLU A 159 -3.06 21.10 -23.00
C GLU A 159 -1.67 21.00 -23.65
N ASP A 160 -0.87 20.03 -23.21
CA ASP A 160 0.45 19.74 -23.77
C ASP A 160 0.40 18.73 -24.93
N GLY A 161 -0.78 18.42 -25.48
CA GLY A 161 -0.96 17.42 -26.54
C GLY A 161 -1.00 15.97 -26.04
N GLY A 162 -1.34 15.76 -24.77
CA GLY A 162 -1.67 14.45 -24.23
C GLY A 162 -2.99 13.90 -24.79
N THR A 163 -3.12 12.58 -24.80
CA THR A 163 -4.31 11.86 -25.32
C THR A 163 -4.85 10.90 -24.26
N TYR A 164 -6.01 10.30 -24.52
CA TYR A 164 -6.54 9.23 -23.66
C TYR A 164 -6.03 7.84 -24.04
N HIS A 165 -4.98 7.73 -24.86
CA HIS A 165 -4.35 6.44 -25.15
C HIS A 165 -3.78 5.80 -23.89
N PHE A 166 -3.70 4.47 -23.85
CA PHE A 166 -3.35 3.75 -22.63
C PHE A 166 -1.90 4.03 -22.18
N GLU A 167 -1.03 4.31 -23.14
CA GLU A 167 0.35 4.74 -22.96
C GLU A 167 0.44 6.07 -22.19
N ASN A 168 -0.59 6.93 -22.29
CA ASN A 168 -0.68 8.20 -21.57
C ASN A 168 -1.49 8.10 -20.26
N LEU A 169 -2.03 6.93 -19.92
CA LEU A 169 -2.89 6.74 -18.76
C LEU A 169 -2.24 5.84 -17.70
N THR A 170 -2.33 6.26 -16.45
CA THR A 170 -1.84 5.51 -15.29
C THR A 170 -2.80 5.62 -14.11
N VAL A 171 -2.59 4.82 -13.08
CA VAL A 171 -3.42 4.80 -11.87
C VAL A 171 -2.61 5.03 -10.60
N LEU A 172 -3.15 5.89 -9.75
CA LEU A 172 -2.59 6.20 -8.44
C LEU A 172 -3.58 5.86 -7.33
N CYS A 173 -3.09 5.63 -6.11
CA CYS A 173 -3.94 5.66 -4.93
C CYS A 173 -4.31 7.10 -4.57
N ILE A 174 -5.37 7.27 -3.79
CA ILE A 174 -5.85 8.59 -3.32
C ILE A 174 -4.71 9.43 -2.71
N ASP A 175 -3.90 8.85 -1.81
CA ASP A 175 -2.81 9.55 -1.15
C ASP A 175 -1.76 10.05 -2.16
N CYS A 176 -1.34 9.19 -3.09
CA CYS A 176 -0.38 9.59 -4.12
C CYS A 176 -0.96 10.68 -5.03
N ASN A 177 -2.23 10.56 -5.40
CA ASN A 177 -2.90 11.56 -6.23
C ASN A 177 -2.98 12.92 -5.52
N LYS A 178 -3.26 12.94 -4.21
CA LYS A 178 -3.24 14.18 -3.41
C LYS A 178 -1.85 14.82 -3.37
N VAL A 179 -0.81 14.01 -3.14
CA VAL A 179 0.57 14.51 -3.03
C VAL A 179 1.03 15.17 -4.32
N ILE A 180 0.83 14.52 -5.48
CA ILE A 180 1.37 15.04 -6.76
C ILE A 180 0.64 16.29 -7.28
N HIS A 181 -0.58 16.57 -6.82
CA HIS A 181 -1.36 17.74 -7.24
C HIS A 181 -1.37 18.86 -6.17
N SER A 182 -0.68 18.68 -5.05
CA SER A 182 -0.62 19.68 -3.99
C SER A 182 0.52 20.66 -4.21
N GLN A 183 0.23 21.95 -4.03
CA GLN A 183 1.25 23.00 -4.00
C GLN A 183 2.06 22.99 -2.70
N ASN A 184 1.47 22.50 -1.60
CA ASN A 184 2.08 22.45 -0.27
C ASN A 184 1.92 21.05 0.33
N PRO A 185 2.64 20.04 -0.19
CA PRO A 185 2.40 18.66 0.17
C PRO A 185 2.78 18.34 1.62
N GLU A 186 3.70 19.10 2.24
CA GLU A 186 4.09 18.95 3.65
C GLU A 186 2.92 19.12 4.63
N ARG A 187 1.93 19.95 4.29
CA ARG A 187 0.75 20.17 5.13
C ARG A 187 -0.23 18.98 5.10
N LEU A 188 -0.07 18.06 4.14
CA LEU A 188 -0.98 16.95 3.94
C LEU A 188 -0.81 15.81 4.94
N ILE A 189 0.25 15.77 5.75
CA ILE A 189 0.59 14.61 6.61
C ILE A 189 -0.65 14.06 7.33
N LYS A 190 -1.46 14.94 7.95
CA LYS A 190 -2.65 14.57 8.73
C LYS A 190 -3.82 14.09 7.86
N ASP A 191 -3.85 14.45 6.59
CA ASP A 191 -4.91 14.16 5.62
C ASP A 191 -4.62 12.90 4.77
N LEU A 192 -3.43 12.32 4.91
CA LEU A 192 -3.04 11.10 4.21
C LEU A 192 -3.56 9.85 4.93
N ASN A 193 -4.13 8.92 4.16
CA ASN A 193 -4.63 7.66 4.71
C ASN A 193 -3.51 6.79 5.28
N ILE A 194 -2.30 6.82 4.70
CA ILE A 194 -1.13 6.13 5.26
C ILE A 194 -0.87 6.55 6.70
N PHE A 195 -0.85 7.86 6.99
CA PHE A 195 -0.61 8.37 8.35
C PHE A 195 -1.75 8.00 9.30
N TYR A 196 -3.00 8.19 8.87
CA TYR A 196 -4.17 7.78 9.66
C TYR A 196 -4.14 6.29 10.01
N THR A 197 -3.82 5.42 9.04
CA THR A 197 -3.79 3.96 9.23
C THR A 197 -2.69 3.56 10.19
N LEU A 198 -1.50 4.15 10.07
CA LEU A 198 -0.37 3.89 10.97
C LEU A 198 -0.68 4.37 12.40
N LYS A 199 -1.23 5.59 12.55
CA LYS A 199 -1.64 6.12 13.85
C LYS A 199 -2.69 5.22 14.51
N LYS A 200 -3.69 4.76 13.75
CA LYS A 200 -4.72 3.82 14.22
C LYS A 200 -4.11 2.49 14.67
N LYS A 201 -3.04 2.01 14.03
CA LYS A 201 -2.40 0.73 14.34
C LYS A 201 -1.50 0.79 15.59
N TYR A 202 -0.78 1.89 15.79
CA TYR A 202 0.30 1.96 16.79
C TYR A 202 0.04 2.88 17.98
N LEU A 203 -0.87 3.86 17.86
CA LEU A 203 -1.16 4.85 18.90
C LEU A 203 -2.60 4.74 19.47
N LYS A 204 -3.31 3.66 19.15
CA LYS A 204 -4.61 3.31 19.75
C LYS A 204 -4.52 2.09 20.68
#